data_AF-A0A439TVJ0-F1
#
_entry.id   AF-A0A439TVJ0-F1
#
_cell.length_a   1.000
_cell.length_b   1.000
_cell.length_c   1.000
_cell.angle_alpha   90.00
_cell.angle_beta   90.00
_cell.angle_gamma   90.00
#
_symmetry.space_group_name_H-M   'P 1'
#
loop_
_entity.id
_entity.type
_entity.pdbx_description
1 polymer ?
#
loop_
_entity_poly.entity_id
_entity_poly.type
_entity_poly.pdbx_seq_one_letter_code
_entity_poly.pdbx_strand_id
1 'polypeptide(L)'
;MVDDLRRDDAEAIVQLILGTSRDLNEFLLERRDSRSKEEFDFLKKIVGRLMGSQYFEVVEVVVSKYKDIVENLHGSAPDLNLKFP
;
A
#
# COMPACT_ATOMS: atom_id res chain seq x y z
N MET A 1 -18.19 -21.41 5.63
CA MET A 1 -18.28 -19.96 5.37
C MET A 1 -18.19 -19.78 3.88
N VAL A 2 -18.97 -18.90 3.28
CA VAL A 2 -18.88 -18.63 1.84
C VAL A 2 -17.63 -17.77 1.64
N ASP A 3 -16.52 -18.40 1.24
CA ASP A 3 -15.20 -17.77 1.02
C ASP A 3 -15.12 -17.02 -0.32
N ASP A 4 -16.27 -16.61 -0.85
CA ASP A 4 -16.39 -16.05 -2.19
C ASP A 4 -16.44 -14.52 -2.12
N LEU A 5 -15.26 -13.90 -2.05
CA LEU A 5 -15.09 -12.46 -2.22
C LEU A 5 -15.32 -12.14 -3.70
N ARG A 6 -16.31 -11.31 -4.02
CA ARG A 6 -16.58 -10.93 -5.41
C ARG A 6 -15.41 -10.12 -5.97
N ARG A 7 -15.20 -10.23 -7.28
CA ARG A 7 -14.08 -9.58 -7.97
C ARG A 7 -14.13 -8.05 -7.85
N ASP A 8 -15.31 -7.44 -7.98
CA ASP A 8 -15.51 -6.00 -7.83
C ASP A 8 -15.19 -5.51 -6.42
N ASP A 9 -15.60 -6.26 -5.39
CA ASP A 9 -15.25 -5.98 -4.00
C ASP A 9 -13.72 -6.10 -3.78
N ALA A 10 -13.08 -7.12 -4.36
CA ALA A 10 -11.63 -7.32 -4.31
C ALA A 10 -10.87 -6.16 -4.98
N GLU A 11 -11.31 -5.71 -6.16
CA GLU A 11 -10.75 -4.57 -6.88
C GLU A 11 -10.89 -3.27 -6.05
N ALA A 12 -12.07 -3.04 -5.46
CA ALA A 12 -12.32 -1.87 -4.62
C ALA A 12 -11.42 -1.85 -3.38
N ILE A 13 -11.25 -2.99 -2.70
CA ILE A 13 -10.37 -3.10 -1.53
C ILE A 13 -8.92 -2.77 -1.89
N VAL A 14 -8.40 -3.32 -3.00
CA VAL A 14 -7.02 -3.03 -3.45
C VAL A 14 -6.87 -1.55 -3.80
N GLN A 15 -7.84 -0.95 -4.49
CA GLN A 15 -7.81 0.48 -4.81
C GLN A 15 -7.81 1.36 -3.56
N LEU A 16 -8.59 1.03 -2.52
CA LEU A 16 -8.59 1.75 -1.24
C LEU A 16 -7.22 1.69 -0.55
N ILE A 17 -6.58 0.52 -0.55
CA ILE A 17 -5.23 0.34 0.03
C ILE A 17 -4.19 1.14 -0.76
N LEU A 18 -4.25 1.12 -2.09
CA LEU A 18 -3.35 1.92 -2.93
C LEU A 18 -3.54 3.42 -2.74
N GLY A 19 -4.79 3.89 -2.63
CA GLY A 19 -5.10 5.28 -2.29
C GLY A 19 -4.50 5.67 -0.94
N THR A 20 -4.77 4.87 0.09
CA THR A 20 -4.20 5.08 1.43
C THR A 20 -2.67 5.06 1.42
N SER A 21 -2.05 4.18 0.62
CA SER A 21 -0.59 4.11 0.48
C SER A 21 0.00 5.39 -0.11
N ARG A 22 -0.72 6.04 -1.04
CA ARG A 22 -0.34 7.34 -1.58
C ARG A 22 -0.42 8.43 -0.51
N ASP A 23 -1.54 8.50 0.21
CA ASP A 23 -1.75 9.48 1.28
C ASP A 23 -0.70 9.33 2.40
N LEU A 24 -0.34 8.10 2.76
CA LEU A 24 0.71 7.81 3.74
C LEU A 24 2.10 8.25 3.26
N ASN A 25 2.39 8.11 1.97
CA ASN A 25 3.64 8.59 1.39
C ASN A 25 3.69 10.13 1.38
N GLU A 26 2.61 10.80 0.98
CA GLU A 26 2.50 12.25 1.02
C GLU A 26 2.65 12.78 2.45
N PHE A 27 2.00 12.13 3.42
CA PHE A 27 2.13 12.41 4.84
C PHE A 27 3.60 12.37 5.31
N LEU A 28 4.39 11.39 4.84
CA LEU A 28 5.83 11.33 5.14
C LEU A 28 6.60 12.45 4.45
N LEU A 29 6.33 12.74 3.17
CA LEU A 29 7.02 13.80 2.43
C LEU A 29 6.85 15.18 3.09
N GLU A 30 5.63 15.54 3.49
CA GLU A 30 5.33 16.80 4.18
C GLU A 30 6.11 17.00 5.48
N ARG A 31 6.46 15.89 6.14
CA ARG A 31 7.08 15.88 7.47
C ARG A 31 8.60 15.74 7.42
N ARG A 32 9.16 15.40 6.25
CA ARG A 32 10.58 15.15 6.06
C ARG A 32 11.46 16.33 6.50
N ASP A 33 11.09 17.53 6.07
CA ASP A 33 11.93 18.72 6.26
C ASP A 33 11.64 19.45 7.59
N SER A 34 10.59 19.03 8.30
CA SER A 34 10.07 19.73 9.46
C SER A 34 10.22 18.95 10.77
N ARG A 35 10.87 17.78 10.74
CA ARG A 35 11.08 16.84 11.86
C ARG A 35 12.58 16.63 12.05
N SER A 36 13.01 16.28 13.26
CA SER A 36 14.37 15.78 13.44
C SER A 36 14.56 14.46 12.69
N LYS A 37 15.81 14.06 12.45
CA LYS A 37 16.11 12.80 11.79
C LYS A 37 15.54 11.62 12.58
N GLU A 38 15.73 11.61 13.90
CA GLU A 38 15.26 10.55 14.78
C GLU A 38 13.72 10.45 14.79
N GLU A 39 13.03 11.59 14.84
CA GLU A 39 11.57 11.65 14.78
C GLU A 39 11.06 11.13 13.43
N PHE A 40 11.69 11.57 12.34
CA PHE A 40 11.31 11.17 10.99
C PHE A 40 11.56 9.68 10.74
N ASP A 41 12.70 9.14 11.19
CA ASP A 41 13.04 7.73 11.05
C ASP A 41 12.05 6.84 11.85
N PHE A 42 11.67 7.27 13.06
CA PHE A 42 10.65 6.57 13.84
C PHE A 42 9.28 6.62 13.17
N LEU A 43 8.87 7.79 12.66
CA LEU A 43 7.62 7.97 11.92
C LEU A 43 7.57 7.08 10.68
N LYS A 44 8.63 7.11 9.86
CA LYS A 44 8.78 6.28 8.67
C LYS A 44 8.66 4.79 9.00
N LYS A 45 9.25 4.34 10.12
CA LYS A 45 9.15 2.95 10.59
C LYS A 45 7.71 2.55 10.92
N ILE A 46 6.93 3.42 11.56
CA ILE A 46 5.53 3.15 11.88
C ILE A 46 4.69 3.08 10.61
N VAL A 47 4.80 4.08 9.75
CA VAL A 47 4.05 4.14 8.49
C VAL A 47 4.39 2.95 7.59
N GLY A 48 5.68 2.61 7.46
CA GLY A 48 6.10 1.44 6.69
C GLY A 48 5.53 0.12 7.21
N ARG A 49 5.39 -0.05 8.53
CA ARG A 49 4.74 -1.23 9.12
C ARG A 49 3.26 -1.30 8.79
N LEU A 50 2.56 -0.16 8.84
CA LEU A 50 1.14 -0.08 8.47
C LEU A 50 0.93 -0.46 7.00
N MET A 51 1.70 0.15 6.10
CA MET A 51 1.65 -0.15 4.66
C MET A 51 1.99 -1.62 4.38
N GLY A 52 3.02 -2.15 5.05
CA GLY A 52 3.42 -3.55 4.93
C GLY A 52 2.33 -4.52 5.37
N SER A 53 1.71 -4.30 6.54
CA SER A 53 0.60 -5.14 7.04
C SER A 53 -0.59 -5.12 6.07
N GLN A 54 -0.99 -3.95 5.56
CA GLN A 54 -2.06 -3.84 4.56
C GLN A 54 -1.73 -4.60 3.26
N TYR A 55 -0.48 -4.56 2.81
CA TYR A 55 -0.04 -5.30 1.63
C TYR A 55 -0.09 -6.81 1.86
N PHE A 56 0.57 -7.32 2.90
CA PHE A 56 0.68 -8.77 3.15
C PHE A 56 -0.65 -9.41 3.57
N GLU A 57 -1.45 -8.74 4.39
CA GLU A 57 -2.68 -9.34 4.92
C GLU A 57 -3.86 -9.26 3.95
N VAL A 58 -3.86 -8.28 3.05
CA VAL A 58 -5.02 -8.01 2.19
C VAL A 58 -4.66 -8.13 0.72
N VAL A 59 -3.67 -7.39 0.23
CA VAL A 59 -3.34 -7.38 -1.19
C VAL A 59 -2.83 -8.75 -1.65
N GLU A 60 -1.94 -9.39 -0.88
CA GLU A 60 -1.42 -10.73 -1.24
C GLU A 60 -2.54 -11.79 -1.25
N VAL A 61 -3.48 -11.73 -0.30
CA VAL A 61 -4.64 -12.62 -0.25
C VAL A 61 -5.55 -12.40 -1.47
N VAL A 62 -5.80 -11.15 -1.85
CA VAL A 62 -6.58 -10.81 -3.05
C VAL A 62 -5.88 -11.29 -4.32
N VAL A 63 -4.57 -11.06 -4.46
CA VAL A 63 -3.76 -11.52 -5.60
C VAL A 63 -3.74 -13.04 -5.71
N SER A 64 -3.73 -13.75 -4.58
CA SER A 64 -3.77 -15.21 -4.58
C SER A 64 -5.04 -15.77 -5.23
N LYS A 65 -6.16 -15.03 -5.15
CA LYS A 65 -7.45 -15.38 -5.77
C LYS A 65 -7.65 -14.76 -7.16
N TYR A 66 -7.14 -13.55 -7.38
CA TYR A 66 -7.34 -12.74 -8.57
C TYR A 66 -6.02 -12.10 -9.03
N LYS A 67 -5.14 -12.91 -9.61
CA LYS A 67 -3.77 -12.48 -9.99
C LYS A 67 -3.74 -11.26 -10.92
N ASP A 68 -4.73 -11.15 -11.79
CA ASP A 68 -4.84 -10.10 -12.80
C ASP A 68 -5.25 -8.74 -12.24
N ILE A 69 -5.80 -8.65 -11.02
CA ILE A 69 -6.18 -7.37 -10.41
C ILE A 69 -4.95 -6.48 -10.22
N VAL A 70 -3.87 -7.02 -9.63
CA VAL A 70 -2.67 -6.21 -9.35
C VAL A 70 -1.81 -6.00 -10.60
N GLU A 71 -1.74 -6.98 -11.49
CA GLU A 71 -1.01 -6.88 -12.77
C GLU A 71 -1.58 -5.74 -13.65
N ASN A 72 -2.91 -5.59 -13.70
CA ASN A 72 -3.55 -4.51 -14.46
C ASN A 72 -3.48 -3.14 -13.77
N LEU A 73 -3.35 -3.10 -12.45
CA LEU A 73 -3.16 -1.86 -11.69
C LEU A 73 -1.75 -1.28 -11.85
N HIS A 74 -0.72 -2.14 -11.99
CA HIS A 74 0.64 -1.69 -12.27
C HIS A 74 0.81 -1.06 -13.66
N GLY A 75 -0.09 -1.34 -14.61
CA GLY A 75 -0.08 -0.72 -15.94
C GLY A 75 -0.46 0.77 -15.97
N SER A 76 -0.93 1.33 -14.85
CA SER A 76 -1.35 2.75 -14.73
C SER A 76 -0.53 3.57 -13.74
N ALA A 77 0.48 2.97 -13.10
CA ALA A 77 1.34 3.66 -12.13
C ALA A 77 2.76 3.80 -12.71
N PRO A 78 3.14 4.97 -13.25
CA PRO A 78 4.53 5.21 -13.58
C PRO A 78 5.33 5.27 -12.27
N ASP A 79 6.38 4.43 -12.19
CA ASP A 79 7.48 4.56 -11.24
C ASP A 79 7.16 4.54 -9.73
N LEU A 80 6.46 3.50 -9.24
CA LEU A 80 6.66 3.08 -7.84
C LEU A 80 7.96 2.26 -7.73
N ASN A 81 9.09 2.94 -7.93
CA ASN A 81 10.43 2.42 -7.65
C ASN A 81 10.66 2.43 -6.13
N LEU A 82 9.95 1.56 -5.42
CA LEU A 82 10.08 1.36 -3.99
C LEU A 82 11.40 0.61 -3.68
N LYS A 83 12.53 1.31 -3.81
CA LYS A 83 13.78 0.88 -3.21
C LYS A 83 13.69 1.10 -1.70
N PHE A 84 13.29 0.06 -0.98
CA PHE A 84 13.49 0.00 0.46
C PHE A 84 14.94 -0.42 0.74
N PRO A 85 15.65 0.24 1.70
CA PRO A 85 16.92 -0.26 2.22
C PRO A 85 16.74 -1.55 3.03
#